data_AF-X7FBM3-F1
#
_entry.id   AF-X7FBM3-F1
#
_cell.length_a   1.000
_cell.length_b   1.000
_cell.length_c   1.000
_cell.angle_alpha   90.00
_cell.angle_beta   90.00
_cell.angle_gamma   90.00
#
_symmetry.space_group_name_H-M   'P 1'
#
loop_
_entity.id
_entity.type
_entity.pdbx_description
1 polymer ?
#
loop_
_entity_poly.entity_id
_entity_poly.type
_entity_poly.pdbx_seq_one_letter_code
_entity_poly.pdbx_strand_id
1 'polypeptide(L)'
;MRYIRYVFLALLAIVLVSVALANLDPVTLQLLPEDMAILFGVQWRGDLPLFLVIFAGIVAGLLIGFVWEWLREHKHRAEARRRSEEARRLERELKRTKAQRDQGKDEVLALLDERR
;
A
#
# COMPACT_ATOMS: atom_id res chain seq x y z
N MET A 1 -16.50 5.54 10.14
CA MET A 1 -15.26 5.93 9.43
C MET A 1 -15.29 5.73 7.92
N ARG A 2 -15.80 4.62 7.36
CA ARG A 2 -15.87 4.41 5.89
C ARG A 2 -16.82 5.38 5.17
N TYR A 3 -18.00 5.65 5.75
CA TYR A 3 -19.00 6.54 5.16
C TYR A 3 -18.51 7.98 4.97
N ILE A 4 -17.83 8.55 5.96
CA ILE A 4 -17.28 9.91 5.87
C ILE A 4 -16.28 10.02 4.71
N ARG A 5 -15.46 8.98 4.50
CA ARG A 5 -14.52 8.93 3.37
C ARG A 5 -15.25 8.87 2.03
N TYR A 6 -16.32 8.09 1.92
CA TYR A 6 -17.11 8.02 0.68
C TYR A 6 -17.84 9.32 0.38
N VAL A 7 -18.40 9.98 1.39
CA VAL A 7 -19.05 11.30 1.23
C VAL A 7 -18.03 12.34 0.78
N PHE A 8 -16.83 12.34 1.36
CA PHE A 8 -15.73 13.22 0.94
C PHE A 8 -15.30 12.95 -0.50
N LEU A 9 -15.13 11.69 -0.88
CA LEU A 9 -14.79 11.29 -2.26
C LEU A 9 -15.89 11.67 -3.26
N ALA A 10 -17.16 11.51 -2.90
CA ALA A 10 -18.29 11.88 -3.75
C ALA A 10 -18.35 13.39 -3.97
N LEU A 11 -18.19 14.19 -2.91
CA LEU A 11 -18.13 15.64 -3.01
C LEU A 11 -16.95 16.10 -3.87
N LEU A 12 -15.77 15.52 -3.65
CA LEU A 12 -14.59 15.80 -4.47
C LEU A 12 -14.84 15.46 -5.94
N ALA A 13 -15.46 14.32 -6.24
CA ALA A 13 -15.81 13.92 -7.59
C ALA A 13 -16.78 14.91 -8.25
N ILE A 14 -17.80 15.38 -7.52
CA ILE A 14 -18.75 16.37 -8.03
C ILE A 14 -18.03 17.68 -8.39
N VAL A 15 -17.21 18.23 -7.49
CA VAL A 15 -16.45 19.45 -7.74
C VAL A 15 -15.57 19.29 -8.98
N LEU A 16 -14.85 18.19 -9.07
CA LEU A 16 -13.96 17.95 -10.20
C LEU A 16 -14.71 17.80 -11.54
N VAL A 17 -15.87 17.12 -11.55
CA VAL A 17 -16.72 17.01 -12.73
C VAL A 17 -17.29 18.37 -13.13
N SER A 18 -17.72 19.19 -12.16
CA SER A 18 -18.16 20.56 -12.44
C SER A 18 -17.05 21.41 -13.06
N VAL A 19 -15.81 21.33 -12.55
CA VAL A 19 -14.67 22.03 -13.15
C VAL A 19 -14.38 21.53 -14.56
N ALA A 20 -14.49 20.22 -14.80
CA ALA A 20 -14.32 19.62 -16.12
C ALA A 20 -15.37 20.14 -17.13
N LEU A 21 -16.64 20.12 -16.75
CA LEU A 21 -17.73 20.63 -17.59
C LEU A 21 -17.65 22.16 -17.80
N ALA A 22 -17.16 22.90 -16.81
CA ALA A 22 -16.97 24.35 -16.94
C ALA A 22 -15.79 24.73 -17.86
N ASN A 23 -14.82 23.82 -18.07
CA ASN A 23 -13.60 24.06 -18.83
C ASN A 23 -13.47 23.06 -19.99
N LEU A 24 -14.56 22.87 -20.75
CA LEU A 24 -14.64 22.01 -21.93
C LEU A 24 -13.90 22.57 -23.16
N ASP A 25 -13.43 23.82 -23.08
CA ASP A 25 -12.77 24.48 -24.19
C ASP A 25 -11.51 23.71 -24.63
N PRO A 26 -11.38 23.39 -25.93
CA PRO A 26 -10.24 22.68 -26.46
C PRO A 26 -8.99 23.58 -26.42
N VAL A 27 -7.91 23.07 -25.85
CA VAL A 27 -6.60 23.72 -25.84
C VAL A 27 -5.65 22.91 -26.70
N THR A 28 -4.89 23.59 -27.57
CA THR A 28 -3.85 22.93 -28.34
C THR A 28 -2.71 22.51 -27.42
N LEU A 29 -2.55 21.19 -27.26
CA LEU A 29 -1.42 20.62 -26.55
C LEU A 29 -0.31 20.30 -27.56
N GLN A 30 0.89 20.83 -27.28
CA GLN A 30 2.12 20.46 -27.98
C GLN A 30 3.01 19.71 -27.00
N LEU A 31 3.25 18.42 -27.27
CA LEU A 31 4.05 17.57 -26.39
C LEU A 31 5.56 17.75 -26.61
N LEU A 32 5.95 18.14 -27.82
CA LEU A 32 7.35 18.38 -28.19
C LEU A 32 7.53 19.82 -28.72
N PRO A 33 8.64 20.49 -28.36
CA PRO A 33 9.09 21.70 -29.04
C PRO A 33 9.35 21.43 -30.52
N GLU A 34 9.14 22.45 -31.37
CA GLU A 34 9.30 22.34 -32.82
C GLU A 34 10.69 21.81 -33.22
N ASP A 35 11.74 22.29 -32.55
CA ASP A 35 13.13 21.85 -32.78
C ASP A 35 13.34 20.37 -32.49
N MET A 36 12.65 19.83 -31.48
CA MET A 36 12.72 18.41 -31.12
C MET A 36 11.89 17.56 -32.09
N ALA A 37 10.73 18.06 -32.52
CA ALA A 37 9.84 17.35 -33.43
C ALA A 37 10.51 17.12 -34.81
N ILE A 38 11.39 18.02 -35.25
CA ILE A 38 12.22 17.84 -36.45
C ILE A 38 13.21 16.69 -36.27
N LEU A 39 13.84 16.57 -35.10
CA LEU A 39 14.81 15.51 -34.80
C LEU A 39 14.17 14.12 -34.71
N PHE A 40 12.97 14.03 -34.14
CA PHE A 40 12.24 12.77 -33.99
C PHE A 40 11.33 12.45 -35.19
N GLY A 41 11.17 13.39 -36.14
CA GLY A 41 10.30 13.22 -37.32
C GLY A 41 8.81 13.06 -37.00
N VAL A 42 8.40 13.30 -35.75
CA VAL A 42 7.02 13.15 -35.31
C VAL A 42 6.56 14.37 -34.54
N GLN A 43 5.49 14.99 -35.03
CA GLN A 43 4.83 16.15 -34.45
C GLN A 43 3.60 15.68 -33.68
N TRP A 44 3.70 15.56 -32.35
CA TRP A 44 2.57 15.21 -31.49
C TRP A 44 1.85 16.49 -31.05
N ARG A 45 0.84 16.88 -31.84
CA ARG A 45 -0.06 18.01 -31.59
C ARG A 45 -1.49 17.52 -31.61
N GLY A 46 -2.27 17.89 -30.61
CA GLY A 46 -3.70 17.54 -30.53
C GLY A 46 -4.48 18.58 -29.76
N ASP A 47 -5.72 18.84 -30.20
CA ASP A 47 -6.65 19.73 -29.51
C ASP A 47 -7.49 18.89 -28.55
N LEU A 48 -7.30 19.14 -27.26
CA LEU A 48 -7.93 18.38 -26.19
C LEU A 48 -8.38 19.37 -25.12
N PRO A 49 -9.55 19.17 -24.48
CA PRO A 49 -9.93 19.97 -23.32
C PRO A 49 -8.88 19.88 -22.22
N LEU A 50 -8.46 21.01 -21.66
CA LEU A 50 -7.39 21.06 -20.65
C LEU A 50 -7.71 20.24 -19.40
N PHE A 51 -9.00 20.14 -19.03
CA PHE A 51 -9.42 19.36 -17.87
C PHE A 51 -9.02 17.88 -17.97
N LEU A 52 -9.03 17.29 -19.18
CA LEU A 52 -8.64 15.90 -19.41
C LEU A 52 -7.16 15.69 -19.08
N VAL A 53 -6.31 16.63 -19.48
CA VAL A 53 -4.86 16.59 -19.24
C VAL A 53 -4.56 16.70 -17.75
N ILE A 54 -5.21 17.66 -17.07
CA ILE A 54 -5.05 17.86 -15.62
C ILE A 54 -5.50 16.61 -14.86
N PHE A 55 -6.67 16.06 -15.20
CA PHE A 55 -7.19 14.84 -14.57
C PHE A 55 -6.29 13.64 -14.80
N ALA A 56 -5.86 13.41 -16.04
CA ALA A 56 -4.95 12.33 -16.38
C ALA A 56 -3.63 12.47 -15.59
N GLY A 57 -3.12 13.70 -15.45
CA GLY A 57 -1.96 14.01 -14.62
C GLY A 57 -2.17 13.68 -13.14
N ILE A 58 -3.33 14.06 -12.57
CA ILE A 58 -3.67 13.74 -11.17
C ILE A 58 -3.78 12.23 -10.97
N VAL A 59 -4.48 11.52 -11.87
CA VAL A 59 -4.64 10.06 -11.79
C VAL A 59 -3.29 9.36 -11.93
N ALA A 60 -2.47 9.76 -12.90
CA ALA A 60 -1.13 9.23 -13.08
C ALA A 60 -0.25 9.50 -11.85
N GLY A 61 -0.27 10.73 -11.32
CA GLY A 61 0.46 11.12 -10.12
C GLY A 61 0.01 10.34 -8.88
N LEU A 62 -1.29 10.11 -8.73
CA LEU A 62 -1.84 9.30 -7.64
C LEU A 62 -1.47 7.82 -7.80
N LEU A 63 -1.50 7.27 -9.02
CA LEU A 63 -1.06 5.91 -9.29
C LEU A 63 0.43 5.75 -8.96
N ILE A 64 1.27 6.69 -9.38
CA ILE A 64 2.71 6.70 -9.06
C ILE A 64 2.91 6.81 -7.55
N GLY A 65 2.22 7.73 -6.88
CA GLY A 65 2.27 7.90 -5.44
C GLY A 65 1.78 6.65 -4.69
N PHE A 66 0.75 5.98 -5.18
CA PHE A 66 0.22 4.74 -4.63
C PHE A 66 1.20 3.59 -4.81
N VAL A 67 1.80 3.44 -6.00
CA VAL A 67 2.84 2.43 -6.25
C VAL A 67 4.06 2.69 -5.36
N TRP A 68 4.45 3.95 -5.19
CA TRP A 68 5.55 4.34 -4.30
C TRP A 68 5.25 4.03 -2.83
N GLU A 69 4.08 4.43 -2.34
CA GLU A 69 3.64 4.12 -0.97
C GLU A 69 3.50 2.60 -0.78
N TRP A 70 3.03 1.88 -1.79
CA TRP A 70 2.88 0.43 -1.75
C TRP A 70 4.23 -0.29 -1.68
N LEU A 71 5.22 0.14 -2.48
CA LEU A 71 6.60 -0.36 -2.40
C LEU A 71 7.25 -0.03 -1.06
N ARG A 72 6.97 1.17 -0.51
CA ARG A 72 7.44 1.57 0.81
C ARG A 72 6.83 0.71 1.93
N GLU A 73 5.52 0.50 1.88
CA GLU A 73 4.76 -0.27 2.88
C GLU A 73 5.00 -1.79 2.78
N HIS A 74 5.43 -2.30 1.62
CA HIS A 74 5.81 -3.71 1.46
C HIS A 74 6.96 -4.13 2.36
N LYS A 75 7.86 -3.21 2.72
CA LYS A 75 9.01 -3.47 3.59
C LYS A 75 8.60 -3.84 5.02
N HIS A 76 7.51 -3.25 5.54
CA HIS A 76 7.02 -3.52 6.89
C HIS A 76 6.17 -4.78 7.01
N ARG A 77 5.45 -5.17 5.94
CA ARG A 77 4.69 -6.43 5.93
C ARG A 77 5.59 -7.68 5.95
N ALA A 78 6.81 -7.58 5.43
CA ALA A 78 7.80 -8.67 5.52
C ALA A 78 8.34 -8.86 6.95
N GLU A 79 8.59 -7.77 7.69
CA GLU A 79 9.03 -7.83 9.09
C GLU A 79 7.93 -8.34 10.03
N ALA A 80 6.67 -7.93 9.84
CA ALA A 80 5.57 -8.39 10.67
C ALA A 80 5.35 -9.91 10.55
N ARG A 81 5.53 -10.49 9.35
CA ARG A 81 5.47 -11.95 9.16
C ARG A 81 6.64 -12.65 9.84
N ARG A 82 7.88 -12.17 9.66
CA ARG A 82 9.08 -12.75 10.29
C ARG A 82 8.99 -12.74 11.82
N ARG A 83 8.58 -11.62 12.43
CA ARG A 83 8.43 -11.52 13.88
C ARG A 83 7.31 -12.40 14.44
N SER A 84 6.22 -12.59 13.69
CA SER A 84 5.13 -13.49 14.10
C SER A 84 5.53 -14.97 14.09
N GLU A 85 6.40 -15.38 13.17
CA GLU A 85 6.92 -16.74 13.09
C GLU A 85 7.96 -17.02 14.18
N GLU A 86 8.85 -16.07 14.44
CA GLU A 86 9.82 -16.15 15.54
C GLU A 86 9.13 -16.22 16.90
N ALA A 87 8.11 -15.39 17.15
CA ALA A 87 7.32 -15.43 18.38
C ALA A 87 6.64 -16.80 18.58
N ARG A 88 6.05 -17.37 17.52
CA ARG A 88 5.45 -18.71 17.56
C ARG A 88 6.45 -19.84 17.74
N ARG A 89 7.71 -19.64 17.36
CA ARG A 89 8.78 -20.63 17.56
C ARG A 89 9.26 -20.60 19.00
N LEU A 90 9.50 -19.41 19.55
CA LEU A 90 9.85 -19.16 20.94
C LEU A 90 8.77 -19.65 21.92
N GLU A 91 7.49 -19.41 21.63
CA GLU A 91 6.38 -19.94 22.45
C GLU A 91 6.36 -21.47 22.48
N ARG A 92 6.65 -22.13 21.35
CA ARG A 92 6.67 -23.59 21.26
C ARG A 92 7.87 -24.18 22.01
N GLU A 93 9.02 -23.53 21.97
CA GLU A 93 10.20 -23.92 22.73
C GLU A 93 9.96 -23.73 24.23
N LEU A 94 9.42 -22.59 24.66
CA LEU A 94 9.03 -22.37 26.06
C LEU A 94 8.03 -23.41 26.56
N LYS A 95 7.05 -23.80 25.74
CA LYS A 95 6.06 -24.81 26.11
C LYS A 95 6.69 -26.20 26.23
N ARG A 96 7.65 -26.56 25.37
CA ARG A 96 8.42 -27.80 25.47
C ARG A 96 9.33 -27.82 26.72
N THR A 97 10.05 -26.73 26.98
CA THR A 97 10.92 -26.62 28.16
C THR A 97 10.13 -26.64 29.46
N LYS A 98 8.96 -25.99 29.52
CA LYS A 98 8.05 -26.09 30.68
C LYS A 98 7.53 -27.50 30.87
N ALA A 99 7.08 -28.17 29.80
CA ALA A 99 6.59 -29.54 29.87
C ALA A 99 7.67 -30.54 30.34
N GLN A 100 8.92 -30.40 29.89
CA GLN A 100 10.04 -31.23 30.38
C GLN A 100 10.38 -30.95 31.85
N ARG A 101 10.31 -29.69 32.28
CA ARG A 101 10.55 -29.31 33.67
C ARG A 101 9.48 -29.87 34.62
N ASP A 102 8.24 -29.92 34.17
CA ASP A 102 7.14 -30.44 34.98
C ASP A 102 7.17 -31.98 35.07
N GLN A 103 7.60 -32.69 34.02
CA GLN A 103 7.86 -34.15 34.09
C GLN A 103 8.94 -34.51 35.14
N GLY A 104 10.02 -33.73 35.22
CA GLY A 104 11.07 -33.95 36.23
C GLY A 104 10.62 -33.66 37.67
N LYS A 105 9.54 -32.89 37.88
CA LYS A 105 8.96 -32.69 39.23
C LYS A 105 8.10 -33.87 39.64
N ASP A 106 7.37 -34.47 38.71
CA ASP A 106 6.51 -35.62 38.99
C ASP A 106 7.34 -36.86 39.35
N GLU A 107 8.49 -37.07 38.71
CA GLU A 107 9.44 -38.12 39.10
C GLU A 107 10.01 -37.91 40.51
N VAL A 108 10.33 -36.66 40.90
CA VAL A 108 10.83 -36.36 42.24
C VAL A 108 9.75 -36.53 43.31
N LEU A 109 8.49 -36.18 42.99
CA LEU A 109 7.34 -36.41 43.86
C LEU A 109 7.07 -37.91 44.03
N ALA A 110 7.19 -38.71 42.97
CA ALA A 110 7.04 -40.17 43.04
C ALA A 110 8.13 -40.83 43.92
N LEU A 111 9.38 -40.36 43.83
CA LEU A 111 10.49 -40.83 44.66
C LEU A 111 10.35 -40.44 46.15
N LEU A 112 9.61 -39.37 46.45
CA LEU A 112 9.31 -38.95 47.83
C LEU A 112 8.16 -39.75 48.45
N ASP A 113 7.18 -40.16 47.66
CA ASP A 113 6.04 -40.97 48.11
C ASP A 113 6.43 -42.44 48.36
N GLU A 114 7.37 -43.00 47.58
CA GLU A 114 7.90 -44.37 47.77
C GLU A 114 8.74 -44.54 49.05
N ARG A 115 9.22 -43.46 49.67
CA ARG A 115 10.08 -43.50 50.86
C ARG A 115 9.33 -43.45 52.19
N ARG A 116 8.00 -43.53 52.20
CA ARG A 116 7.18 -43.43 53.41
C ARG A 116 6.49 -44.74 53.75
#